data_AF-R5KDH1-F1
#
_entry.id   AF-R5KDH1-F1
#
_cell.length_a   1.000
_cell.length_b   1.000
_cell.length_c   1.000
_cell.angle_alpha   90.00
_cell.angle_beta   90.00
_cell.angle_gamma   90.00
#
_symmetry.space_group_name_H-M   'P 1'
#
loop_
_entity.id
_entity.type
_entity.pdbx_description
1 polymer ?
#
loop_
_entity_poly.entity_id
_entity_poly.type
_entity_poly.pdbx_seq_one_letter_code
_entity_poly.pdbx_strand_id
1 'polypeptide(L)'
;MTTLKGRISNEIYIWRSSDNACPKCQSLDGKEYENIDDIPDRPHPNCKCYIDTVIDDECGCHEQIDNIIDDVEEMEGDILSGLDEMEAAKIEVESIFIEYYSLKEELAFMKEELEACGPNCKAVEATKKTRDFSKIESFLDSTMYFIVKHIDSGRTAYELFRENKRLMIDNRDGSRDKYYHAKSNCEAAELGFWQGWWSLQFSILKEVMDFVKKVGFQKEDAMVIFKDCLEDINADIYGIEQAKKHGSCSEKVKNAPDLLF
;
A
#
# COMPACT_ATOMS: atom_id res chain seq x y z
N MET A 1 0.79 41.31 -7.65
CA MET A 1 0.32 40.23 -6.76
C MET A 1 -1.06 39.85 -7.23
N THR A 2 -1.18 38.73 -7.93
CA THR A 2 -2.46 38.27 -8.48
C THR A 2 -2.72 36.92 -7.84
N THR A 3 -3.67 36.89 -6.92
CA THR A 3 -4.08 35.70 -6.18
C THR A 3 -4.79 34.75 -7.15
N LEU A 4 -4.35 33.50 -7.24
CA LEU A 4 -5.08 32.44 -7.94
C LEU A 4 -6.34 32.13 -7.11
N LYS A 5 -7.51 32.56 -7.59
CA LYS A 5 -8.81 32.12 -7.10
C LYS A 5 -9.44 31.24 -8.16
N GLY A 6 -9.54 29.94 -7.88
CA GLY A 6 -10.21 28.97 -8.74
C GLY A 6 -10.10 27.59 -8.11
N ARG A 7 -11.07 27.24 -7.25
CA ARG A 7 -11.40 25.84 -6.97
C ARG A 7 -12.12 25.33 -8.22
N ILE A 8 -11.67 24.22 -8.79
CA ILE A 8 -12.48 23.47 -9.76
C ILE A 8 -13.53 22.76 -8.90
N SER A 9 -14.74 23.31 -8.88
CA SER A 9 -15.90 22.78 -8.16
C SER A 9 -16.88 22.27 -9.21
N ASN A 10 -17.24 20.98 -9.18
CA ASN A 10 -18.26 20.39 -10.06
C ASN A 10 -19.70 20.61 -9.53
N GLU A 11 -19.85 21.55 -8.59
CA GLU A 11 -21.14 21.93 -8.03
C GLU A 11 -21.77 23.03 -8.90
N ILE A 12 -22.94 22.75 -9.45
CA ILE A 12 -23.80 23.75 -10.06
C ILE A 12 -24.82 24.20 -9.02
N TYR A 13 -24.87 25.51 -8.79
CA TYR A 13 -25.83 26.14 -7.89
C TYR A 13 -27.04 26.62 -8.68
N ILE A 14 -28.21 26.03 -8.43
CA ILE A 14 -29.47 26.38 -9.10
C ILE A 14 -30.32 27.22 -8.18
N TRP A 15 -30.71 28.41 -8.63
CA TRP A 15 -31.65 29.24 -7.89
C TRP A 15 -33.07 28.67 -7.99
N ARG A 16 -33.69 28.36 -6.86
CA ARG A 16 -35.06 27.85 -6.79
C ARG A 16 -35.99 28.85 -6.09
N SER A 17 -37.17 29.07 -6.66
CA SER A 17 -38.21 29.94 -6.14
C SER A 17 -39.51 29.17 -5.91
N SER A 18 -40.17 29.38 -4.77
CA SER A 18 -41.50 28.80 -4.54
C SER A 18 -42.61 29.61 -5.24
N ASP A 19 -43.79 29.00 -5.42
CA ASP A 19 -44.97 29.58 -6.12
C ASP A 19 -45.46 30.95 -5.61
N ASN A 20 -44.99 31.40 -4.44
CA ASN A 20 -45.31 32.71 -3.84
C ASN A 20 -44.06 33.56 -3.56
N ALA A 21 -42.95 33.30 -4.23
CA ALA A 21 -41.74 34.13 -4.15
C ALA A 21 -41.95 35.47 -4.85
N CYS A 22 -41.11 36.47 -4.54
CA CYS A 22 -41.23 37.77 -5.19
C CYS A 22 -40.89 37.71 -6.69
N PRO A 23 -41.33 38.68 -7.50
CA PRO A 23 -41.09 38.67 -8.95
C PRO A 23 -39.61 38.53 -9.33
N LYS A 24 -38.70 39.09 -8.51
CA LYS A 24 -37.26 38.97 -8.72
C LYS A 24 -36.74 37.55 -8.44
N CYS A 25 -37.18 36.91 -7.36
CA CYS A 25 -36.83 35.52 -7.07
C CYS A 25 -37.43 34.56 -8.12
N GLN A 26 -38.65 34.81 -8.61
CA GLN A 26 -39.28 34.03 -9.69
C GLN A 26 -38.55 34.20 -11.03
N SER A 27 -38.04 35.40 -11.34
CA SER A 27 -37.26 35.64 -12.56
C SER A 27 -35.89 34.95 -12.58
N LEU A 28 -35.40 34.52 -11.41
CA LEU A 28 -34.13 33.82 -11.26
C LEU A 28 -34.32 32.31 -11.11
N ASP A 29 -35.56 31.83 -11.05
CA ASP A 29 -35.85 30.41 -10.87
C ASP A 29 -35.29 29.57 -12.04
N GLY A 30 -34.56 28.51 -11.69
CA GLY A 30 -33.88 27.63 -12.64
C GLY A 30 -32.55 28.18 -13.18
N LYS A 31 -32.08 29.36 -12.73
CA LYS A 31 -30.79 29.88 -13.18
C LYS A 31 -29.63 29.20 -12.45
N GLU A 32 -28.65 28.75 -13.24
CA GLU A 32 -27.45 28.05 -12.80
C GLU A 32 -26.27 29.01 -12.60
N TYR A 33 -25.44 28.71 -11.60
CA TYR A 33 -24.21 29.42 -11.27
C TYR A 33 -23.11 28.40 -10.97
N GLU A 34 -21.94 28.57 -11.58
CA GLU A 34 -20.76 27.71 -11.38
C GLU A 34 -19.95 28.12 -10.14
N ASN A 35 -20.10 29.37 -9.67
CA ASN A 35 -19.44 29.86 -8.46
C ASN A 35 -20.46 30.44 -7.48
N ILE A 36 -20.25 30.18 -6.19
CA ILE A 36 -21.07 30.74 -5.11
C ILE A 36 -21.01 32.28 -5.05
N ASP A 37 -19.88 32.86 -5.43
CA ASP A 37 -19.66 34.32 -5.45
C ASP A 37 -20.49 35.02 -6.56
N ASP A 38 -20.93 34.28 -7.58
CA ASP A 38 -21.75 34.80 -8.68
C ASP A 38 -23.26 34.78 -8.36
N ILE A 39 -23.65 34.14 -7.25
CA ILE A 39 -25.04 34.05 -6.82
C ILE A 39 -25.49 35.43 -6.28
N PRO A 40 -26.53 36.05 -6.86
CA PRO A 40 -26.96 37.38 -6.45
C PRO A 40 -27.51 37.39 -5.01
N ASP A 41 -27.30 38.50 -4.31
CA ASP A 41 -27.83 38.69 -2.96
C ASP A 41 -29.35 38.53 -2.91
N ARG A 42 -29.81 37.95 -1.79
CA ARG A 42 -31.24 37.75 -1.54
C ARG A 42 -31.98 39.09 -1.59
N PRO A 43 -33.02 39.24 -2.44
CA PRO A 43 -33.72 40.51 -2.62
C PRO A 43 -34.37 41.07 -1.36
N HIS A 44 -34.75 40.20 -0.42
CA HIS A 44 -35.26 40.57 0.89
C HIS A 44 -35.09 39.43 1.90
N PRO A 45 -35.03 39.74 3.21
CA PRO A 45 -34.73 38.75 4.26
C PRO A 45 -35.71 37.57 4.35
N ASN A 46 -36.95 37.73 3.87
CA ASN A 46 -38.02 36.72 3.96
C ASN A 46 -38.44 36.14 2.59
N CYS A 47 -37.54 36.14 1.57
CA CYS A 47 -37.87 35.54 0.27
C CYS A 47 -37.93 34.02 0.39
N LYS A 48 -38.96 33.42 -0.22
CA LYS A 48 -39.13 31.96 -0.34
C LYS A 48 -38.29 31.42 -1.50
N CYS A 49 -37.00 31.75 -1.52
CA CYS A 49 -36.03 31.23 -2.46
C CYS A 49 -34.93 30.47 -1.73
N TYR A 50 -34.35 29.49 -2.39
CA TYR A 50 -33.21 28.74 -1.90
C TYR A 50 -32.28 28.39 -3.05
N ILE A 51 -31.04 28.05 -2.73
CA ILE A 51 -30.08 27.53 -3.70
C ILE A 51 -30.08 26.02 -3.55
N ASP A 52 -30.27 25.35 -4.67
CA ASP A 52 -30.21 23.91 -4.81
C ASP A 52 -28.85 23.57 -5.42
N THR A 53 -28.09 22.70 -4.77
CA THR A 53 -26.76 22.31 -5.26
C THR A 53 -26.88 20.98 -5.96
N VAL A 54 -26.56 20.95 -7.25
CA VAL A 54 -26.58 19.73 -8.07
C VAL A 54 -25.16 19.42 -8.50
N ILE A 55 -24.79 18.15 -8.42
CA ILE A 55 -23.54 17.64 -8.98
C ILE A 55 -23.82 17.35 -10.45
N ASP A 56 -23.08 17.99 -11.36
CA ASP A 56 -23.20 17.73 -12.79
C ASP A 56 -22.63 16.34 -13.12
N ASP A 57 -23.52 15.40 -13.45
CA ASP A 57 -23.20 14.00 -13.72
C ASP A 57 -23.38 13.69 -15.22
N GLU A 58 -22.87 14.57 -16.08
CA GLU A 58 -22.97 14.46 -17.55
C GLU A 58 -22.19 13.25 -18.13
N CYS A 59 -21.39 12.56 -17.32
CA CYS A 59 -20.71 11.34 -17.70
C CYS A 59 -21.48 10.12 -17.17
N GLY A 60 -21.80 9.14 -18.02
CA GLY A 60 -22.25 7.79 -17.63
C GLY A 60 -21.17 6.97 -16.89
N CYS A 61 -20.58 7.57 -15.85
CA CYS A 61 -19.37 7.15 -15.17
C CYS A 61 -19.64 6.03 -14.13
N HIS A 62 -20.88 5.72 -13.78
CA HIS A 62 -21.22 4.63 -12.86
C HIS A 62 -20.77 3.25 -13.36
N GLU A 63 -20.93 2.96 -14.65
CA GLU A 63 -20.47 1.68 -15.25
C GLU A 63 -18.94 1.63 -15.35
N GLN A 64 -18.27 2.79 -15.38
CA GLN A 64 -16.80 2.87 -15.34
C GLN A 64 -16.26 2.68 -13.91
N ILE A 65 -17.00 3.11 -12.88
CA ILE A 65 -16.63 2.95 -11.47
C ILE A 65 -16.58 1.45 -11.07
N ASP A 66 -17.54 0.64 -11.51
CA ASP A 66 -17.53 -0.81 -11.20
C ASP A 66 -16.35 -1.52 -11.85
N ASN A 67 -16.06 -1.24 -13.14
CA ASN A 67 -14.89 -1.79 -13.83
C ASN A 67 -13.56 -1.39 -13.15
N ILE A 68 -13.50 -0.22 -12.51
CA ILE A 68 -12.27 0.29 -11.87
C ILE A 68 -12.10 -0.25 -10.45
N ILE A 69 -13.20 -0.51 -9.73
CA ILE A 69 -13.15 -1.28 -8.48
C ILE A 69 -12.60 -2.67 -8.79
N ASP A 70 -13.08 -3.29 -9.86
CA ASP A 70 -12.56 -4.58 -10.34
C ASP A 70 -11.06 -4.50 -10.68
N ASP A 71 -10.59 -3.46 -11.39
CA ASP A 71 -9.16 -3.29 -11.73
C ASP A 71 -8.24 -3.10 -10.49
N VAL A 72 -8.72 -2.42 -9.43
CA VAL A 72 -7.95 -2.21 -8.19
C VAL A 72 -7.94 -3.47 -7.32
N GLU A 73 -9.07 -4.18 -7.26
CA GLU A 73 -9.14 -5.50 -6.64
C GLU A 73 -8.28 -6.53 -7.40
N GLU A 74 -8.22 -6.43 -8.73
CA GLU A 74 -7.30 -7.20 -9.58
C GLU A 74 -5.84 -6.89 -9.22
N MET A 75 -5.47 -5.61 -9.04
CA MET A 75 -4.12 -5.23 -8.62
C MET A 75 -3.75 -5.75 -7.21
N GLU A 76 -4.68 -5.74 -6.25
CA GLU A 76 -4.47 -6.39 -4.94
C GLU A 76 -4.30 -7.91 -5.12
N GLY A 77 -5.07 -8.51 -6.02
CA GLY A 77 -4.92 -9.89 -6.47
C GLY A 77 -3.55 -10.17 -7.11
N ASP A 78 -3.02 -9.27 -7.92
CA ASP A 78 -1.72 -9.38 -8.57
C ASP A 78 -0.57 -9.31 -7.55
N ILE A 79 -0.68 -8.46 -6.53
CA ILE A 79 0.29 -8.42 -5.42
C ILE A 79 0.28 -9.75 -4.67
N LEU A 80 -0.90 -10.30 -4.39
CA LEU A 80 -1.04 -11.61 -3.75
C LEU A 80 -0.47 -12.74 -4.62
N SER A 81 -0.79 -12.74 -5.91
CA SER A 81 -0.24 -13.69 -6.89
C SER A 81 1.28 -13.58 -6.96
N GLY A 82 1.82 -12.36 -6.97
CA GLY A 82 3.26 -12.11 -6.95
C GLY A 82 3.93 -12.64 -5.67
N LEU A 83 3.28 -12.53 -4.51
CA LEU A 83 3.78 -13.13 -3.26
C LEU A 83 3.77 -14.67 -3.32
N ASP A 84 2.73 -15.27 -3.90
CA ASP A 84 2.65 -16.72 -4.09
C ASP A 84 3.69 -17.23 -5.11
N GLU A 85 3.92 -16.49 -6.20
CA GLU A 85 4.98 -16.76 -7.17
C GLU A 85 6.37 -16.63 -6.52
N MET A 86 6.57 -15.65 -5.63
CA MET A 86 7.81 -15.51 -4.86
C MET A 86 8.01 -16.68 -3.89
N GLU A 87 6.95 -17.23 -3.28
CA GLU A 87 7.04 -18.44 -2.46
C GLU A 87 7.38 -19.68 -3.31
N ALA A 88 6.77 -19.82 -4.49
CA ALA A 88 7.10 -20.89 -5.41
C ALA A 88 8.57 -20.82 -5.85
N ALA A 89 9.05 -19.61 -6.21
CA ALA A 89 10.44 -19.38 -6.54
C ALA A 89 11.38 -19.67 -5.35
N LYS A 90 10.96 -19.33 -4.11
CA LYS A 90 11.70 -19.70 -2.89
C LYS A 90 11.83 -21.21 -2.76
N ILE A 91 10.75 -21.97 -2.94
CA ILE A 91 10.76 -23.44 -2.86
C ILE A 91 11.70 -24.04 -3.92
N GLU A 92 11.65 -23.53 -5.15
CA GLU A 92 12.56 -23.96 -6.22
C GLU A 92 14.02 -23.69 -5.87
N VAL A 93 14.33 -22.50 -5.36
CA VAL A 93 15.67 -22.11 -4.92
C VAL A 93 16.16 -22.99 -3.76
N GLU A 94 15.32 -23.26 -2.77
CA GLU A 94 15.63 -24.18 -1.67
C GLU A 94 15.90 -25.61 -2.18
N SER A 95 15.11 -26.09 -3.15
CA SER A 95 15.31 -27.41 -3.78
C SER A 95 16.65 -27.50 -4.51
N ILE A 96 16.98 -26.49 -5.33
CA ILE A 96 18.26 -26.43 -6.05
C ILE A 96 19.43 -26.47 -5.07
N PHE A 97 19.30 -25.82 -3.93
CA PHE A 97 20.34 -25.80 -2.92
C PHE A 97 20.50 -27.16 -2.22
N ILE A 98 19.41 -27.86 -1.92
CA ILE A 98 19.46 -29.21 -1.39
C ILE A 98 20.17 -30.15 -2.37
N GLU A 99 19.82 -30.08 -3.65
CA GLU A 99 20.48 -30.84 -4.72
C GLU A 99 21.98 -30.51 -4.81
N TYR A 100 22.34 -29.23 -4.71
CA TYR A 100 23.73 -28.77 -4.71
C TYR A 100 24.55 -29.42 -3.59
N TYR A 101 24.04 -29.43 -2.36
CA TYR A 101 24.73 -30.04 -1.22
C TYR A 101 24.84 -31.57 -1.35
N SER A 102 23.80 -32.24 -1.86
CA SER A 102 23.85 -33.68 -2.14
C SER A 102 24.94 -34.03 -3.15
N LEU A 103 24.99 -33.31 -4.28
CA LEU A 103 26.03 -33.49 -5.30
C LEU A 103 27.44 -33.20 -4.76
N LYS A 104 27.57 -32.23 -3.86
CA LYS A 104 28.84 -31.91 -3.21
C LYS A 104 29.34 -33.06 -2.33
N GLU A 105 28.45 -33.68 -1.55
CA GLU A 105 28.80 -34.84 -0.74
C GLU A 105 29.20 -36.04 -1.60
N GLU A 106 28.46 -36.32 -2.68
CA GLU A 106 28.82 -37.37 -3.64
C GLU A 106 30.20 -37.13 -4.29
N LEU A 107 30.49 -35.88 -4.66
CA LEU A 107 31.77 -35.51 -5.25
C LEU A 107 32.92 -35.64 -4.24
N ALA A 108 32.68 -35.33 -2.96
CA ALA A 108 33.64 -35.53 -1.89
C ALA A 108 33.93 -37.02 -1.67
N PHE A 109 32.90 -37.86 -1.65
CA PHE A 109 33.02 -39.31 -1.52
C PHE A 109 33.80 -39.93 -2.71
N MET A 110 33.43 -39.57 -3.95
CA MET A 110 34.16 -40.04 -5.14
C MET A 110 35.62 -39.60 -5.14
N LYS A 111 35.92 -38.41 -4.64
CA LYS A 111 37.30 -37.91 -4.52
C LYS A 111 38.11 -38.78 -3.55
N GLU A 112 37.51 -39.16 -2.41
CA GLU A 112 38.14 -40.04 -1.42
C GLU A 112 38.41 -41.45 -2.00
N GLU A 113 37.44 -42.04 -2.71
CA GLU A 113 37.63 -43.31 -3.41
C GLU A 113 38.76 -43.24 -4.45
N LEU A 114 38.88 -42.11 -5.15
CA LEU A 114 39.93 -41.89 -6.15
C LEU A 114 41.32 -41.76 -5.52
N GLU A 115 41.41 -41.10 -4.37
CA GLU A 115 42.65 -40.99 -3.60
C GLU A 115 43.09 -42.36 -3.03
N ALA A 116 42.13 -43.22 -2.65
CA ALA A 116 42.39 -44.58 -2.19
C ALA A 116 42.87 -45.55 -3.29
N CYS A 117 42.57 -45.27 -4.57
CA CYS A 117 42.94 -46.08 -5.74
C CYS A 117 44.47 -46.17 -5.99
N GLY A 118 45.27 -45.28 -5.38
CA GLY A 118 46.73 -45.30 -5.46
C GLY A 118 47.32 -44.78 -6.80
N PRO A 119 48.66 -44.81 -6.96
CA PRO A 119 49.38 -44.08 -8.02
C PRO A 119 49.16 -44.60 -9.45
N ASN A 120 48.52 -45.77 -9.63
CA ASN A 120 48.26 -46.37 -10.94
C ASN A 120 46.85 -46.07 -11.48
N CYS A 121 46.07 -45.25 -10.78
CA CYS A 121 44.72 -44.88 -11.19
C CYS A 121 44.76 -43.86 -12.34
N LYS A 122 44.26 -44.23 -13.53
CA LYS A 122 44.20 -43.34 -14.72
C LYS A 122 43.41 -42.04 -14.48
N ALA A 123 42.56 -41.99 -13.45
CA ALA A 123 41.73 -40.83 -13.13
C ALA A 123 42.47 -39.73 -12.33
N VAL A 124 43.63 -40.02 -11.71
CA VAL A 124 44.37 -39.08 -10.85
C VAL A 124 44.97 -37.90 -11.62
N GLU A 125 45.21 -38.04 -12.93
CA GLU A 125 45.65 -36.91 -13.77
C GLU A 125 44.52 -35.93 -14.09
N ALA A 126 43.25 -36.36 -14.10
CA ALA A 126 42.10 -35.49 -14.34
C ALA A 126 41.72 -34.66 -13.09
N THR A 127 41.94 -35.19 -11.88
CA THR A 127 41.60 -34.52 -10.61
C THR A 127 42.62 -33.50 -10.13
N LYS A 128 43.84 -33.45 -10.67
CA LYS A 128 44.85 -32.41 -10.35
C LYS A 128 44.39 -30.97 -10.69
N LYS A 129 43.27 -30.83 -11.40
CA LYS A 129 42.64 -29.56 -11.77
C LYS A 129 41.37 -29.23 -10.94
N THR A 130 41.25 -29.74 -9.71
CA THR A 130 40.20 -29.31 -8.79
C THR A 130 40.24 -27.79 -8.63
N ARG A 131 39.23 -27.10 -9.18
CA ARG A 131 39.02 -25.67 -8.95
C ARG A 131 38.44 -25.51 -7.56
N ASP A 132 39.02 -24.58 -6.79
CA ASP A 132 38.48 -24.16 -5.51
C ASP A 132 37.20 -23.35 -5.75
N PHE A 133 36.05 -23.90 -5.35
CA PHE A 133 34.74 -23.28 -5.46
C PHE A 133 34.28 -22.58 -4.16
N SER A 134 35.09 -22.59 -3.09
CA SER A 134 34.70 -22.05 -1.77
C SER A 134 34.16 -20.62 -1.81
N LYS A 135 34.73 -19.77 -2.67
CA LYS A 135 34.24 -18.40 -2.88
C LYS A 135 32.85 -18.35 -3.51
N ILE A 136 32.60 -19.21 -4.49
CA ILE A 136 31.31 -19.33 -5.17
C ILE A 136 30.28 -19.87 -4.17
N GLU A 137 30.66 -20.83 -3.32
CA GLU A 137 29.80 -21.35 -2.24
C GLU A 137 29.40 -20.26 -1.25
N SER A 138 30.37 -19.53 -0.70
CA SER A 138 30.07 -18.46 0.26
C SER A 138 29.17 -17.37 -0.33
N PHE A 139 29.32 -17.10 -1.63
CA PHE A 139 28.50 -16.15 -2.35
C PHE A 139 27.08 -16.68 -2.55
N LEU A 140 26.92 -17.95 -2.94
CA LEU A 140 25.62 -18.61 -3.10
C LEU A 140 24.87 -18.70 -1.77
N ASP A 141 25.51 -19.16 -0.69
CA ASP A 141 24.92 -19.23 0.65
C ASP A 141 24.43 -17.85 1.12
N SER A 142 25.28 -16.83 0.99
CA SER A 142 24.94 -15.46 1.39
C SER A 142 23.79 -14.89 0.57
N THR A 143 23.79 -15.13 -0.74
CA THR A 143 22.75 -14.63 -1.65
C THR A 143 21.42 -15.31 -1.38
N MET A 144 21.44 -16.63 -1.16
CA MET A 144 20.23 -17.38 -0.89
C MET A 144 19.62 -17.04 0.46
N TYR A 145 20.44 -16.96 1.51
CA TYR A 145 19.98 -16.49 2.82
C TYR A 145 19.32 -15.11 2.71
N PHE A 146 19.91 -14.21 1.92
CA PHE A 146 19.37 -12.87 1.70
C PHE A 146 18.02 -12.90 0.98
N ILE A 147 17.90 -13.64 -0.11
CA ILE A 147 16.66 -13.76 -0.90
C ILE A 147 15.54 -14.35 -0.06
N VAL A 148 15.75 -15.51 0.56
CA VAL A 148 14.75 -16.20 1.37
C VAL A 148 14.28 -15.31 2.52
N LYS A 149 15.23 -14.71 3.25
CA LYS A 149 14.92 -13.80 4.35
C LYS A 149 14.10 -12.59 3.89
N HIS A 150 14.39 -12.04 2.72
CA HIS A 150 13.65 -10.91 2.17
C HIS A 150 12.21 -11.27 1.83
N ILE A 151 12.01 -12.43 1.20
CA ILE A 151 10.67 -12.94 0.82
C ILE A 151 9.85 -13.18 2.08
N ASP A 152 10.40 -13.93 3.05
CA ASP A 152 9.72 -14.23 4.31
C ASP A 152 9.37 -12.94 5.08
N SER A 153 10.30 -11.98 5.12
CA SER A 153 10.05 -10.71 5.81
C SER A 153 8.93 -9.91 5.15
N GLY A 154 8.85 -9.91 3.81
CA GLY A 154 7.78 -9.23 3.07
C GLY A 154 6.43 -9.88 3.33
N ARG A 155 6.37 -11.21 3.25
CA ARG A 155 5.16 -11.98 3.55
C ARG A 155 4.65 -11.72 4.96
N THR A 156 5.52 -11.84 5.97
CA THR A 156 5.14 -11.59 7.37
C THR A 156 4.63 -10.16 7.58
N ALA A 157 5.30 -9.15 7.00
CA ALA A 157 4.86 -7.77 7.09
C ALA A 157 3.47 -7.56 6.47
N TYR A 158 3.20 -8.19 5.33
CA TYR A 158 1.91 -8.11 4.65
C TYR A 158 0.80 -8.84 5.42
N GLU A 159 1.08 -10.00 6.02
CA GLU A 159 0.14 -10.73 6.89
C GLU A 159 -0.28 -9.88 8.10
N LEU A 160 0.68 -9.18 8.74
CA LEU A 160 0.38 -8.24 9.83
C LEU A 160 -0.49 -7.06 9.38
N PHE A 161 -0.23 -6.54 8.18
CA PHE A 161 -1.03 -5.47 7.58
C PHE A 161 -2.48 -5.92 7.38
N ARG A 162 -2.69 -7.12 6.83
CA ARG A 162 -4.02 -7.72 6.64
C ARG A 162 -4.73 -8.01 7.95
N GLU A 163 -4.01 -8.53 8.94
CA GLU A 163 -4.59 -8.83 10.26
C GLU A 163 -5.08 -7.55 10.95
N ASN A 164 -4.29 -6.48 10.94
CA ASN A 164 -4.70 -5.20 11.52
C ASN A 164 -5.88 -4.56 10.76
N LYS A 165 -5.91 -4.64 9.42
CA LYS A 165 -7.08 -4.24 8.62
C LYS A 165 -8.33 -5.03 9.04
N ARG A 166 -8.20 -6.35 9.24
CA ARG A 166 -9.31 -7.20 9.71
C ARG A 166 -9.79 -6.77 11.10
N LEU A 167 -8.87 -6.55 12.03
CA LEU A 167 -9.21 -6.11 13.40
C LEU A 167 -9.96 -4.77 13.40
N MET A 168 -9.55 -3.81 12.57
CA MET A 168 -10.25 -2.53 12.43
C MET A 168 -11.71 -2.73 12.00
N ILE A 169 -11.93 -3.58 11.00
CA ILE A 169 -13.26 -3.88 10.46
C ILE A 169 -14.10 -4.62 11.50
N ASP A 170 -13.54 -5.68 12.12
CA ASP A 170 -14.23 -6.53 13.10
C ASP A 170 -14.68 -5.70 14.33
N ASN A 171 -13.83 -4.79 14.79
CA ASN A 171 -14.12 -3.91 15.92
C ASN A 171 -15.03 -2.73 15.56
N ARG A 172 -15.35 -2.53 14.27
CA ARG A 172 -16.05 -1.34 13.75
C ARG A 172 -15.36 -0.03 14.15
N ASP A 173 -14.04 -0.10 14.32
CA ASP A 173 -13.18 0.99 14.77
C ASP A 173 -12.68 1.83 13.59
N GLY A 174 -13.51 2.06 12.56
CA GLY A 174 -13.11 2.80 11.36
C GLY A 174 -12.62 4.23 11.66
N SER A 175 -12.99 4.80 12.81
CA SER A 175 -12.49 6.09 13.30
C SER A 175 -11.09 6.03 13.93
N ARG A 176 -10.54 4.82 14.11
CA ARG A 176 -9.19 4.56 14.66
C ARG A 176 -8.24 4.02 13.60
N ASP A 177 -8.49 4.33 12.33
CA ASP A 177 -7.66 3.91 11.21
C ASP A 177 -6.15 4.20 11.42
N LYS A 178 -5.80 5.43 11.83
CA LYS A 178 -4.41 5.82 12.17
C LYS A 178 -3.77 4.93 13.27
N TYR A 179 -4.57 4.40 14.20
CA TYR A 179 -4.07 3.45 15.21
C TYR A 179 -3.70 2.10 14.59
N TYR A 180 -4.50 1.57 13.65
CA TYR A 180 -4.20 0.29 13.01
C TYR A 180 -3.05 0.39 12.01
N HIS A 181 -2.93 1.53 11.31
CA HIS A 181 -1.73 1.92 10.55
C HIS A 181 -0.48 1.85 11.42
N ALA A 182 -0.44 2.63 12.52
CA ALA A 182 0.68 2.65 13.45
C ALA A 182 0.95 1.28 14.10
N LYS A 183 -0.09 0.52 14.47
CA LYS A 183 0.05 -0.78 15.12
C LYS A 183 0.67 -1.82 14.19
N SER A 184 0.17 -1.95 12.96
CA SER A 184 0.70 -2.89 11.98
C SER A 184 2.19 -2.65 11.69
N ASN A 185 2.57 -1.38 11.51
CA ASN A 185 3.94 -0.97 11.26
C ASN A 185 4.84 -1.14 12.49
N CYS A 186 4.32 -0.92 13.70
CA CYS A 186 5.02 -1.24 14.94
C CYS A 186 5.29 -2.75 15.05
N GLU A 187 4.28 -3.59 14.83
CA GLU A 187 4.38 -5.05 14.95
C GLU A 187 5.36 -5.62 13.94
N ALA A 188 5.34 -5.12 12.70
CA ALA A 188 6.32 -5.52 11.69
C ALA A 188 7.74 -5.10 12.07
N ALA A 189 7.93 -3.85 12.51
CA ALA A 189 9.25 -3.34 12.90
C ALA A 189 9.82 -4.01 14.18
N GLU A 190 8.97 -4.54 15.07
CA GLU A 190 9.42 -5.35 16.22
C GLU A 190 10.08 -6.66 15.81
N LEU A 191 9.65 -7.25 14.68
CA LEU A 191 10.19 -8.52 14.17
C LEU A 191 11.57 -8.34 13.52
N GLY A 192 11.85 -7.15 13.00
CA GLY A 192 13.16 -6.85 12.44
C GLY A 192 13.16 -5.71 11.42
N PHE A 193 14.37 -5.36 11.00
CA PHE A 193 14.61 -4.28 10.04
C PHE A 193 13.89 -4.52 8.71
N TRP A 194 13.96 -5.75 8.16
CA TRP A 194 13.38 -6.05 6.85
C TRP A 194 11.86 -6.08 6.87
N GLN A 195 11.25 -6.55 7.96
CA GLN A 195 9.81 -6.53 8.16
C GLN A 195 9.30 -5.08 8.25
N GLY A 196 9.96 -4.22 9.04
CA GLY A 196 9.62 -2.80 9.10
C GLY A 196 9.85 -2.04 7.79
N TRP A 197 10.87 -2.44 7.00
CA TRP A 197 11.08 -1.88 5.66
C TRP A 197 9.93 -2.26 4.71
N TRP A 198 9.55 -3.53 4.67
CA TRP A 198 8.44 -4.00 3.83
C TRP A 198 7.10 -3.41 4.26
N SER A 199 6.82 -3.29 5.56
CA SER A 199 5.57 -2.67 6.02
C SER A 199 5.45 -1.23 5.56
N LEU A 200 6.54 -0.45 5.59
CA LEU A 200 6.56 0.91 5.06
C LEU A 200 6.31 0.95 3.55
N GLN A 201 6.88 0.02 2.78
CA GLN A 201 6.64 -0.06 1.34
C GLN A 201 5.17 -0.35 1.03
N PHE A 202 4.55 -1.30 1.74
CA PHE A 202 3.13 -1.62 1.57
C PHE A 202 2.23 -0.45 1.97
N SER A 203 2.54 0.24 3.06
CA SER A 203 1.86 1.48 3.47
C SER A 203 1.89 2.54 2.36
N ILE A 204 3.07 2.85 1.82
CA ILE A 204 3.20 3.86 0.75
C ILE A 204 2.40 3.44 -0.49
N LEU A 205 2.50 2.18 -0.89
CA LEU A 205 1.79 1.67 -2.05
C LEU A 205 0.27 1.78 -1.87
N LYS A 206 -0.24 1.43 -0.68
CA LYS A 206 -1.66 1.60 -0.33
C LYS A 206 -2.09 3.06 -0.52
N GLU A 207 -1.35 4.02 0.05
CA GLU A 207 -1.74 5.43 -0.03
C GLU A 207 -1.68 6.01 -1.45
N VAL A 208 -0.73 5.55 -2.27
CA VAL A 208 -0.70 5.92 -3.70
C VAL A 208 -1.95 5.40 -4.41
N MET A 209 -2.33 4.15 -4.15
CA MET A 209 -3.52 3.55 -4.73
C MET A 209 -4.80 4.25 -4.25
N ASP A 210 -4.90 4.57 -2.97
CA ASP A 210 -6.04 5.30 -2.39
C ASP A 210 -6.14 6.73 -2.97
N PHE A 211 -5.02 7.42 -3.15
CA PHE A 211 -4.99 8.73 -3.80
C PHE A 211 -5.49 8.66 -5.24
N VAL A 212 -4.98 7.72 -6.04
CA VAL A 212 -5.40 7.52 -7.44
C VAL A 212 -6.90 7.20 -7.50
N LYS A 213 -7.37 6.32 -6.60
CA LYS A 213 -8.78 5.93 -6.48
C LYS A 213 -9.68 7.13 -6.18
N LYS A 214 -9.41 7.85 -5.09
CA LYS A 214 -10.28 8.92 -4.60
C LYS A 214 -10.23 10.16 -5.49
N VAL A 215 -9.05 10.55 -5.97
CA VAL A 215 -8.87 11.78 -6.77
C VAL A 215 -9.14 11.56 -8.25
N GLY A 216 -8.53 10.52 -8.82
CA GLY A 216 -8.63 10.23 -10.25
C GLY A 216 -10.05 9.81 -10.65
N PHE A 217 -10.66 8.96 -9.83
CA PHE A 217 -11.89 8.27 -10.18
C PHE A 217 -13.12 8.71 -9.39
N GLN A 218 -13.02 8.86 -8.06
CA GLN A 218 -14.15 9.32 -7.24
C GLN A 218 -14.33 10.85 -7.24
N LYS A 219 -13.42 11.59 -7.91
CA LYS A 219 -13.43 13.05 -8.06
C LYS A 219 -13.45 13.80 -6.73
N GLU A 220 -12.87 13.20 -5.69
CA GLU A 220 -12.70 13.86 -4.39
C GLU A 220 -11.63 14.95 -4.46
N ASP A 221 -11.65 15.89 -3.50
CA ASP A 221 -10.69 17.00 -3.48
C ASP A 221 -9.27 16.49 -3.25
N ALA A 222 -8.40 16.69 -4.26
CA ALA A 222 -7.03 16.19 -4.25
C ALA A 222 -6.21 16.63 -3.04
N MET A 223 -6.45 17.84 -2.53
CA MET A 223 -5.69 18.37 -1.39
C MET A 223 -6.15 17.74 -0.08
N VAL A 224 -7.45 17.46 0.05
CA VAL A 224 -8.00 16.72 1.20
C VAL A 224 -7.42 15.30 1.24
N ILE A 225 -7.43 14.60 0.12
CA ILE A 225 -6.94 13.22 0.06
C ILE A 225 -5.44 13.13 0.25
N PHE A 226 -4.68 14.07 -0.34
CA PHE A 226 -3.25 14.14 -0.10
C PHE A 226 -2.92 14.35 1.39
N LYS A 227 -3.71 15.16 2.11
CA LYS A 227 -3.54 15.36 3.55
C LYS A 227 -3.84 14.09 4.34
N ASP A 228 -4.93 13.39 4.00
CA ASP A 228 -5.32 12.11 4.62
C ASP A 228 -4.21 11.05 4.48
N CYS A 229 -3.71 10.86 3.25
CA CYS A 229 -2.60 9.95 2.97
C CYS A 229 -1.31 10.31 3.71
N LEU A 230 -1.01 11.61 3.86
CA LEU A 230 0.13 12.05 4.66
C LEU A 230 -0.04 11.72 6.14
N GLU A 231 -1.24 11.86 6.69
CA GLU A 231 -1.55 11.47 8.06
C GLU A 231 -1.39 9.95 8.26
N ASP A 232 -1.81 9.13 7.28
CA ASP A 232 -1.58 7.68 7.32
C ASP A 232 -0.10 7.30 7.32
N ILE A 233 0.67 7.88 6.40
CA ILE A 233 2.12 7.64 6.33
C ILE A 233 2.81 8.09 7.63
N ASN A 234 2.38 9.20 8.23
CA ASN A 234 2.93 9.66 9.51
C ASN A 234 2.58 8.70 10.65
N ALA A 235 1.38 8.12 10.65
CA ALA A 235 1.00 7.10 11.62
C ALA A 235 1.84 5.83 11.46
N ASP A 236 2.09 5.42 10.22
CA ASP A 236 2.93 4.27 9.89
C ASP A 236 4.38 4.47 10.37
N ILE A 237 4.99 5.61 10.05
CA ILE A 237 6.34 5.97 10.52
C ILE A 237 6.38 6.02 12.05
N TYR A 238 5.39 6.64 12.68
CA TYR A 238 5.29 6.68 14.14
C TYR A 238 5.27 5.28 14.75
N GLY A 239 4.53 4.34 14.15
CA GLY A 239 4.52 2.93 14.51
C GLY A 239 5.91 2.29 14.50
N ILE A 240 6.66 2.48 13.41
CA ILE A 240 8.03 1.98 13.26
C ILE A 240 8.95 2.56 14.36
N GLU A 241 8.83 3.86 14.65
CA GLU A 241 9.62 4.49 15.71
C GLU A 241 9.29 3.93 17.09
N GLN A 242 8.02 3.60 17.34
CA GLN A 242 7.57 3.03 18.61
C GLN A 242 8.06 1.60 18.84
N ALA A 243 8.35 0.84 17.79
CA ALA A 243 8.81 -0.55 17.90
C ALA A 243 10.05 -0.69 18.80
N LYS A 244 10.93 0.32 18.84
CA LYS A 244 12.14 0.35 19.67
C LYS A 244 11.89 0.46 21.19
N LYS A 245 10.68 0.83 21.60
CA LYS A 245 10.33 1.01 23.02
C LYS A 245 9.97 -0.33 23.67
N HIS A 246 9.92 -0.39 25.00
CA HIS A 246 9.39 -1.56 25.71
C HIS A 246 7.86 -1.53 25.77
N GLY A 247 7.22 -2.72 25.72
CA GLY A 247 5.76 -2.89 25.80
C GLY A 247 5.17 -3.50 24.53
N SER A 248 3.85 -3.72 24.51
CA SER A 248 3.13 -4.19 23.32
C SER A 248 2.86 -3.04 22.34
N CYS A 249 2.85 -3.33 21.05
CA CYS A 249 2.53 -2.32 20.02
C CYS A 249 1.17 -1.66 20.22
N SER A 250 0.14 -2.41 20.63
CA SER A 250 -1.17 -1.86 20.97
C SER A 250 -1.11 -0.73 22.00
N GLU A 251 -0.27 -0.87 23.03
CA GLU A 251 -0.11 0.18 24.06
C GLU A 251 0.79 1.32 23.61
N LYS A 252 1.85 1.01 22.87
CA LYS A 252 2.81 2.00 22.36
C LYS A 252 2.16 2.98 21.40
N VAL A 253 1.22 2.51 20.58
CA VAL A 253 0.61 3.30 19.50
C VAL A 253 -0.80 3.78 19.81
N LYS A 254 -1.31 3.57 21.03
CA LYS A 254 -2.70 3.93 21.39
C LYS A 254 -3.05 5.40 21.17
N ASN A 255 -2.06 6.29 21.27
CA ASN A 255 -2.20 7.73 21.07
C ASN A 255 -1.96 8.19 19.62
N ALA A 256 -1.71 7.27 18.68
CA ALA A 256 -1.49 7.62 17.27
C ALA A 256 -2.60 8.53 16.68
N PRO A 257 -3.90 8.33 17.01
CA PRO A 257 -4.96 9.22 16.54
C PRO A 257 -4.85 10.66 17.05
N ASP A 258 -4.19 10.90 18.20
CA ASP A 258 -4.13 12.21 18.85
C ASP A 258 -2.86 13.01 18.49
N LEU A 259 -1.92 12.39 17.76
CA LEU A 259 -0.60 12.95 17.45
C LEU A 259 -0.52 13.60 16.07
N LEU A 260 -1.56 13.45 15.25
CA LEU A 260 -1.57 13.83 13.84
C LEU A 260 -2.74 14.83 13.61
N PHE A 261 -2.43 15.96 12.97
CA PHE A 261 -3.28 17.16 12.87
C PHE A 261 -3.89 17.36 11.48
#